data_AF-A0A9D6C8X5-F1
#
_entry.id   AF-A0A9D6C8X5-F1
#
_cell.length_a   1.000
_cell.length_b   1.000
_cell.length_c   1.000
_cell.angle_alpha   90.00
_cell.angle_beta   90.00
_cell.angle_gamma   90.00
#
_symmetry.space_group_name_H-M   'P 1'
#
loop_
_entity.id
_entity.type
_entity.pdbx_description
1 polymer ?
#
loop_
_entity_poly.entity_id
_entity_poly.type
_entity_poly.pdbx_seq_one_letter_code
_entity_poly.pdbx_strand_id
1 'polypeptide(L)'
;MNIPAPDLAEPRTPVPRIVLGAAGPADLVWPKLLLRDVAMQDQDATDRAIIAALDTGGRAAWDAFVALASGPLWAAAARATPRRAEAEALFTQIMQAWFAARQDLSRQLGRFGTGTVRAFLDSEIDAQLSAWMLELFQTGAPGAAEVFVRLFARDIRLWVARATPAQARAGVDDRVQEVFVGLLAESARRIRAYAGSAPLRAYLRRVCVNLAIEAGRREQGRVRPGADPARSGRPRLVSIDVEDDPLELTDDGPDGEQALIDTEDLLAEAARLEAVKAALAALPTDARRVLVARFVDGRKPREIAEAEGRDVKDIYRILERNLAQLKVSLGGRPS
;
A
#
# COMPACT_ATOMS: atom_id res chain seq x y z
N MET A 1 53.28 19.44 -86.68
CA MET A 1 53.09 20.43 -85.60
C MET A 1 52.02 19.89 -84.68
N ASN A 2 52.43 19.49 -83.48
CA ASN A 2 51.62 18.76 -82.51
C ASN A 2 51.18 19.74 -81.42
N ILE A 3 49.89 20.02 -81.30
CA ILE A 3 49.31 20.95 -80.31
C ILE A 3 48.84 20.10 -79.12
N PRO A 4 49.35 20.33 -77.89
CA PRO A 4 48.92 19.58 -76.72
C PRO A 4 47.55 20.07 -76.21
N ALA A 5 46.72 19.11 -75.80
CA ALA A 5 45.40 19.31 -75.21
C ALA A 5 45.50 19.84 -73.75
N PRO A 6 44.52 20.64 -73.29
CA PRO A 6 44.51 21.17 -71.93
C PRO A 6 43.96 20.17 -70.90
N ASP A 7 44.64 20.19 -69.76
CA ASP A 7 44.42 19.49 -68.51
C ASP A 7 43.10 19.94 -67.83
N LEU A 8 42.16 19.02 -67.66
CA LEU A 8 40.92 19.22 -66.90
C LEU A 8 41.01 18.42 -65.59
N ALA A 9 41.41 19.13 -64.53
CA ALA A 9 41.37 18.63 -63.17
C ALA A 9 39.91 18.58 -62.65
N GLU A 10 39.41 17.38 -62.37
CA GLU A 10 38.13 17.15 -61.69
C GLU A 10 38.24 17.39 -60.17
N PRO A 11 37.27 18.08 -59.54
CA PRO A 11 37.21 18.21 -58.08
C PRO A 11 36.63 16.95 -57.43
N ARG A 12 37.45 16.27 -56.62
CA ARG A 12 37.03 15.14 -55.76
C ARG A 12 36.17 15.65 -54.59
N THR A 13 34.87 15.37 -54.62
CA THR A 13 34.01 15.44 -53.43
C THR A 13 34.19 14.20 -52.55
N PRO A 14 34.34 14.34 -51.21
CA PRO A 14 34.45 13.18 -50.33
C PRO A 14 33.09 12.50 -50.13
N VAL A 15 33.05 11.19 -50.38
CA VAL A 15 31.92 10.31 -50.05
C VAL A 15 31.88 10.12 -48.53
N PRO A 16 30.74 10.34 -47.84
CA PRO A 16 30.62 10.02 -46.43
C PRO A 16 30.63 8.50 -46.26
N ARG A 17 31.63 8.01 -45.54
CA ARG A 17 31.77 6.62 -45.12
C ARG A 17 30.76 6.38 -44.00
N ILE A 18 29.59 5.83 -44.32
CA ILE A 18 28.63 5.35 -43.30
C ILE A 18 29.25 4.11 -42.67
N VAL A 19 29.79 4.27 -41.46
CA VAL A 19 30.16 3.16 -40.60
C VAL A 19 28.86 2.62 -40.00
N LEU A 20 28.38 1.49 -40.52
CA LEU A 20 27.41 0.65 -39.84
C LEU A 20 28.09 0.09 -38.59
N GLY A 21 27.94 0.79 -37.47
CA GLY A 21 28.31 0.28 -36.16
C GLY A 21 27.48 -0.96 -35.86
N ALA A 22 28.15 -2.07 -35.57
CA ALA A 22 27.53 -3.28 -35.06
C ALA A 22 26.65 -2.94 -33.86
N ALA A 23 25.34 -3.19 -33.97
CA ALA A 23 24.43 -3.16 -32.85
C ALA A 23 24.91 -4.18 -31.80
N GLY A 24 25.40 -3.66 -30.68
CA GLY A 24 25.76 -4.47 -29.53
C GLY A 24 24.51 -5.14 -28.91
N PRO A 25 24.67 -6.18 -28.08
CA PRO A 25 23.58 -6.99 -27.52
C PRO A 25 22.65 -6.27 -26.50
N ALA A 26 22.50 -4.94 -26.59
CA ALA A 26 21.68 -4.13 -25.69
C ALA A 26 20.27 -3.78 -26.25
N ASP A 27 19.97 -4.07 -27.51
CA ASP A 27 18.74 -3.63 -28.19
C ASP A 27 17.49 -4.53 -28.01
N LEU A 28 17.41 -5.37 -26.97
CA LEU A 28 16.32 -6.34 -26.80
C LEU A 28 15.74 -6.42 -25.36
N VAL A 29 15.66 -5.30 -24.65
CA VAL A 29 15.02 -5.26 -23.31
C VAL A 29 13.55 -4.84 -23.36
N TRP A 30 13.13 -4.13 -24.41
CA TRP A 30 11.80 -3.51 -24.49
C TRP A 30 10.65 -4.38 -25.00
N PRO A 31 10.88 -5.44 -25.80
CA PRO A 31 9.88 -6.50 -25.95
C PRO A 31 9.56 -7.20 -24.63
N LYS A 32 10.52 -7.30 -23.69
CA LYS A 32 10.37 -8.12 -22.47
C LYS A 32 9.39 -7.55 -21.44
N LEU A 33 9.17 -6.24 -21.39
CA LEU A 33 8.27 -5.63 -20.40
C LEU A 33 6.82 -5.59 -20.87
N LEU A 34 6.57 -5.33 -22.15
CA LEU A 34 5.25 -5.54 -22.75
C LEU A 34 4.87 -7.03 -22.76
N LEU A 35 5.82 -7.93 -23.05
CA LEU A 35 5.62 -9.36 -22.84
C LEU A 35 5.40 -9.70 -21.36
N ARG A 36 5.97 -8.94 -20.41
CA ARG A 36 5.76 -9.17 -18.98
C ARG A 36 4.38 -8.71 -18.52
N ASP A 37 3.86 -7.60 -19.03
CA ASP A 37 2.51 -7.14 -18.71
C ASP A 37 1.45 -8.05 -19.34
N VAL A 38 1.65 -8.48 -20.59
CA VAL A 38 0.79 -9.48 -21.23
C VAL A 38 0.90 -10.82 -20.50
N ALA A 39 2.11 -11.29 -20.18
CA ALA A 39 2.28 -12.50 -19.38
C ALA A 39 1.71 -12.36 -17.97
N MET A 40 1.70 -11.15 -17.37
CA MET A 40 1.10 -10.90 -16.06
C MET A 40 -0.43 -10.87 -16.15
N GLN A 41 -1.01 -10.37 -17.24
CA GLN A 41 -2.45 -10.45 -17.51
C GLN A 41 -2.88 -11.90 -17.79
N ASP A 42 -2.11 -12.65 -18.57
CA ASP A 42 -2.34 -14.07 -18.83
C ASP A 42 -2.18 -14.89 -17.55
N GLN A 43 -1.22 -14.54 -16.70
CA GLN A 43 -1.06 -15.15 -15.39
C GLN A 43 -2.24 -14.82 -14.47
N ASP A 44 -2.68 -13.57 -14.38
CA ASP A 44 -3.85 -13.21 -13.54
C ASP A 44 -5.12 -13.93 -14.03
N ALA A 45 -5.32 -14.03 -15.34
CA ALA A 45 -6.43 -14.79 -15.92
C ALA A 45 -6.34 -16.28 -15.57
N THR A 46 -5.13 -16.87 -15.64
CA THR A 46 -4.86 -18.26 -15.23
C THR A 46 -5.14 -18.46 -13.73
N ASP A 47 -4.64 -17.55 -12.89
CA ASP A 47 -4.83 -17.60 -11.44
C ASP A 47 -6.32 -17.47 -11.06
N ARG A 48 -7.09 -16.64 -11.79
CA ARG A 48 -8.55 -16.54 -11.62
C ARG A 48 -9.24 -17.84 -12.00
N ALA A 49 -8.82 -18.47 -13.08
CA ALA A 49 -9.38 -19.75 -13.51
C ALA A 49 -9.11 -20.85 -12.46
N ILE A 50 -7.93 -20.84 -11.82
CA ILE A 50 -7.60 -21.74 -10.71
C ILE A 50 -8.58 -21.55 -9.54
N ILE A 51 -8.81 -20.30 -9.11
CA ILE A 51 -9.72 -20.01 -7.99
C ILE A 51 -11.17 -20.34 -8.34
N ALA A 52 -11.63 -19.99 -9.55
CA ALA A 52 -12.98 -20.32 -10.01
C ALA A 52 -13.22 -21.84 -10.06
N ALA A 53 -12.19 -22.62 -10.42
CA ALA A 53 -12.30 -24.08 -10.47
C ALA A 53 -12.50 -24.72 -9.09
N LEU A 54 -12.21 -24.03 -7.97
CA LEU A 54 -12.45 -24.52 -6.62
C LEU A 54 -13.94 -24.81 -6.34
N ASP A 55 -14.87 -24.15 -7.03
CA ASP A 55 -16.32 -24.37 -6.89
C ASP A 55 -16.72 -25.80 -7.27
N THR A 56 -16.00 -26.40 -8.22
CA THR A 56 -16.26 -27.78 -8.67
C THR A 56 -15.75 -28.84 -7.68
N GLY A 57 -14.94 -28.45 -6.70
CA GLY A 57 -14.39 -29.36 -5.68
C GLY A 57 -13.36 -30.36 -6.18
N GLY A 58 -12.85 -30.22 -7.41
CA GLY A 58 -11.85 -31.12 -7.98
C GLY A 58 -10.49 -31.05 -7.26
N ARG A 59 -9.86 -32.21 -7.02
CA ARG A 59 -8.54 -32.30 -6.39
C ARG A 59 -7.46 -31.51 -7.15
N ALA A 60 -7.46 -31.57 -8.47
CA ALA A 60 -6.49 -30.85 -9.30
C ALA A 60 -6.59 -29.31 -9.15
N ALA A 61 -7.81 -28.78 -8.99
CA ALA A 61 -8.01 -27.35 -8.76
C ALA A 61 -7.44 -26.93 -7.40
N TRP A 62 -7.64 -27.76 -6.37
CA TRP A 62 -7.06 -27.54 -5.06
C TRP A 62 -5.52 -27.59 -5.08
N ASP A 63 -4.94 -28.60 -5.73
CA ASP A 63 -3.48 -28.72 -5.84
C ASP A 63 -2.86 -27.50 -6.56
N ALA A 64 -3.52 -27.00 -7.61
CA ALA A 64 -3.13 -25.76 -8.30
C ALA A 64 -3.25 -24.51 -7.41
N PHE A 65 -4.33 -24.41 -6.63
CA PHE A 65 -4.50 -23.31 -5.67
C PHE A 65 -3.43 -23.35 -4.57
N VAL A 66 -3.08 -24.52 -4.06
CA VAL A 66 -2.00 -24.68 -3.07
C VAL A 66 -0.68 -24.20 -3.64
N ALA A 67 -0.36 -24.56 -4.90
CA ALA A 67 0.84 -24.07 -5.57
C ALA A 67 0.86 -22.54 -5.69
N LEU A 68 -0.28 -21.93 -6.04
CA LEU A 68 -0.46 -20.48 -6.15
C LEU A 68 -0.30 -19.75 -4.81
N ALA A 69 -0.93 -20.24 -3.75
CA ALA A 69 -1.07 -19.52 -2.47
C ALA A 69 0.02 -19.84 -1.44
N SER A 70 0.73 -20.97 -1.58
CA SER A 70 1.70 -21.45 -0.58
C SER A 70 2.85 -20.48 -0.31
N GLY A 71 3.49 -19.94 -1.35
CA GLY A 71 4.61 -19.01 -1.19
C GLY A 71 4.24 -17.74 -0.40
N PRO A 72 3.20 -17.00 -0.83
CA PRO A 72 2.71 -15.81 -0.12
C PRO A 72 2.28 -16.10 1.32
N LEU A 73 1.53 -17.18 1.53
CA LEU A 73 1.05 -17.57 2.85
C LEU A 73 2.22 -17.94 3.78
N TRP A 74 3.19 -18.72 3.29
CA TRP A 74 4.38 -19.09 4.06
C TRP A 74 5.19 -17.86 4.49
N ALA A 75 5.41 -16.91 3.58
CA ALA A 75 6.10 -15.67 3.90
C ALA A 75 5.36 -14.85 4.97
N ALA A 76 4.03 -14.84 4.94
CA ALA A 76 3.21 -14.16 5.93
C ALA A 76 3.22 -14.87 7.29
N ALA A 77 3.11 -16.20 7.32
CA ALA A 77 3.19 -17.01 8.54
C ALA A 77 4.56 -16.86 9.23
N ALA A 78 5.66 -16.96 8.47
CA ALA A 78 7.01 -16.76 9.00
C ALA A 78 7.26 -15.33 9.52
N ARG A 79 6.58 -14.33 8.94
CA ARG A 79 6.58 -12.96 9.46
C ARG A 79 5.76 -12.82 10.74
N ALA A 80 4.74 -13.65 10.95
CA ALA A 80 3.86 -13.61 12.11
C ALA A 80 4.49 -14.29 13.33
N THR A 81 5.12 -15.45 13.16
CA THR A 81 5.72 -16.25 14.27
C THR A 81 7.26 -16.25 14.25
N PRO A 82 7.95 -16.16 15.40
CA PRO A 82 9.41 -16.13 15.44
C PRO A 82 10.03 -17.51 15.18
N ARG A 83 9.32 -18.59 15.56
CA ARG A 83 9.80 -19.97 15.39
C ARG A 83 9.24 -20.59 14.13
N ARG A 84 10.09 -21.37 13.44
CA ARG A 84 9.70 -22.10 12.22
C ARG A 84 8.55 -23.08 12.46
N ALA A 85 8.58 -23.85 13.54
CA ALA A 85 7.53 -24.82 13.85
C ALA A 85 6.16 -24.15 14.06
N GLU A 86 6.13 -22.97 14.69
CA GLU A 86 4.91 -22.17 14.85
C GLU A 86 4.42 -21.62 13.51
N ALA A 87 5.34 -21.23 12.61
CA ALA A 87 4.99 -20.81 11.24
C ALA A 87 4.38 -21.97 10.43
N GLU A 88 4.92 -23.18 10.56
CA GLU A 88 4.39 -24.40 9.92
C GLU A 88 3.00 -24.74 10.44
N ALA A 89 2.78 -24.62 11.75
CA ALA A 89 1.46 -24.82 12.35
C ALA A 89 0.45 -23.79 11.84
N LEU A 90 0.79 -22.50 11.83
CA LEU A 90 -0.07 -21.42 11.34
C LEU A 90 -0.37 -21.57 9.84
N PHE A 91 0.64 -21.88 9.02
CA PHE A 91 0.46 -22.17 7.60
C PHE A 91 -0.54 -23.30 7.39
N THR A 92 -0.37 -24.41 8.12
CA THR A 92 -1.25 -25.58 8.03
C THR A 92 -2.67 -25.25 8.44
N GLN A 93 -2.85 -24.52 9.55
CA GLN A 93 -4.15 -24.06 10.03
C GLN A 93 -4.89 -23.21 8.98
N ILE A 94 -4.20 -22.23 8.38
CA ILE A 94 -4.82 -21.36 7.37
C ILE A 94 -5.16 -22.14 6.10
N MET A 95 -4.27 -23.03 5.62
CA MET A 95 -4.55 -23.87 4.47
C MET A 95 -5.75 -24.82 4.70
N GLN A 96 -5.90 -25.35 5.92
CA GLN A 96 -7.06 -26.16 6.30
C GLN A 96 -8.35 -25.33 6.33
N ALA A 97 -8.31 -24.10 6.86
CA ALA A 97 -9.45 -23.19 6.85
C ALA A 97 -9.88 -22.85 5.41
N TRP A 98 -8.93 -22.53 4.53
CA TRP A 98 -9.20 -22.32 3.10
C TRP A 98 -9.71 -23.56 2.39
N PHE A 99 -9.21 -24.75 2.72
CA PHE A 99 -9.74 -26.00 2.16
C PHE A 99 -11.22 -26.20 2.54
N ALA A 100 -11.56 -25.95 3.81
CA ALA A 100 -12.93 -26.04 4.30
C ALA A 100 -13.85 -25.01 3.62
N ALA A 101 -13.36 -23.78 3.42
CA ALA A 101 -14.08 -22.66 2.82
C ALA A 101 -13.86 -22.51 1.29
N ARG A 102 -13.32 -23.52 0.60
CA ARG A 102 -12.82 -23.36 -0.78
C ARG A 102 -13.87 -22.90 -1.80
N GLN A 103 -15.14 -23.27 -1.60
CA GLN A 103 -16.25 -22.82 -2.44
C GLN A 103 -16.62 -21.35 -2.22
N ASP A 104 -16.28 -20.79 -1.04
CA ASP A 104 -16.53 -19.38 -0.74
C ASP A 104 -15.41 -18.49 -1.27
N LEU A 105 -14.19 -19.00 -1.43
CA LEU A 105 -13.06 -18.24 -1.99
C LEU A 105 -13.35 -17.71 -3.40
N SER A 106 -13.96 -18.53 -4.26
CA SER A 106 -14.39 -18.12 -5.60
C SER A 106 -15.39 -16.95 -5.54
N ARG A 107 -16.40 -17.05 -4.66
CA ARG A 107 -17.40 -16.00 -4.46
C ARG A 107 -16.81 -14.73 -3.87
N GLN A 108 -15.87 -14.87 -2.95
CA GLN A 108 -15.15 -13.74 -2.34
C GLN A 108 -14.30 -13.02 -3.37
N LEU A 109 -13.58 -13.74 -4.25
CA LEU A 109 -12.85 -13.12 -5.36
C LEU A 109 -13.79 -12.35 -6.29
N GLY A 110 -14.97 -12.91 -6.58
CA GLY A 110 -16.00 -12.21 -7.36
C GLY A 110 -16.46 -10.88 -6.72
N ARG A 111 -16.62 -10.86 -5.39
CA ARG A 111 -16.96 -9.64 -4.62
C ARG A 111 -15.78 -8.65 -4.52
N PHE A 112 -14.55 -9.16 -4.49
CA PHE A 112 -13.33 -8.34 -4.48
C PHE A 112 -13.19 -7.51 -5.76
N GLY A 113 -13.77 -7.96 -6.87
CA GLY A 113 -13.95 -7.16 -8.09
C GLY A 113 -12.73 -7.20 -9.02
N THR A 114 -12.32 -6.03 -9.52
CA THR A 114 -11.32 -5.88 -10.59
C THR A 114 -9.86 -5.94 -10.12
N GLY A 115 -9.60 -6.12 -8.82
CA GLY A 115 -8.24 -6.27 -8.29
C GLY A 115 -7.60 -7.59 -8.73
N THR A 116 -6.27 -7.66 -8.80
CA THR A 116 -5.53 -8.87 -9.19
C THR A 116 -5.77 -10.01 -8.18
N VAL A 117 -5.61 -11.26 -8.63
CA VAL A 117 -5.67 -12.44 -7.74
C VAL A 117 -4.65 -12.33 -6.63
N ARG A 118 -3.48 -11.77 -6.93
CA ARG A 118 -2.47 -11.53 -5.92
C ARG A 118 -2.95 -10.60 -4.80
N ALA A 119 -3.56 -9.47 -5.16
CA ALA A 119 -4.10 -8.53 -4.18
C ALA A 119 -5.22 -9.15 -3.35
N PHE A 120 -6.07 -9.97 -3.98
CA PHE A 120 -7.08 -10.76 -3.28
C PHE A 120 -6.46 -11.71 -2.26
N LEU A 121 -5.47 -12.52 -2.67
CA LEU A 121 -4.79 -13.46 -1.76
C LEU A 121 -4.09 -12.74 -0.60
N ASP A 122 -3.42 -11.61 -0.87
CA ASP A 122 -2.77 -10.83 0.19
C ASP A 122 -3.83 -10.30 1.20
N SER A 123 -5.03 -9.92 0.72
CA SER A 123 -6.16 -9.52 1.57
C SER A 123 -6.71 -10.68 2.41
N GLU A 124 -6.90 -11.86 1.80
CA GLU A 124 -7.36 -13.06 2.51
C GLU A 124 -6.35 -13.52 3.57
N ILE A 125 -5.05 -13.48 3.24
CA ILE A 125 -3.98 -13.79 4.20
C ILE A 125 -4.01 -12.82 5.39
N ASP A 126 -4.17 -11.51 5.13
CA ASP A 126 -4.26 -10.50 6.19
C ASP A 126 -5.48 -10.73 7.10
N ALA A 127 -6.62 -11.12 6.51
CA ALA A 127 -7.83 -11.45 7.26
C ALA A 127 -7.64 -12.69 8.15
N GLN A 128 -7.04 -13.77 7.63
CA GLN A 128 -6.76 -14.98 8.39
C GLN A 128 -5.76 -14.74 9.53
N LEU A 129 -4.69 -13.99 9.26
CA LEU A 129 -3.71 -13.62 10.30
C LEU A 129 -4.34 -12.73 11.39
N SER A 130 -5.21 -11.81 10.99
CA SER A 130 -5.94 -10.96 11.93
C SER A 130 -6.87 -11.77 12.83
N ALA A 131 -7.63 -12.72 12.26
CA ALA A 131 -8.52 -13.60 13.03
C ALA A 131 -7.74 -14.48 14.01
N TRP A 132 -6.68 -15.12 13.56
CA TRP A 132 -5.80 -15.94 14.40
C TRP A 132 -5.17 -15.12 15.54
N MET A 133 -4.66 -13.92 15.25
CA MET A 133 -4.08 -13.06 16.28
C MET A 133 -5.12 -12.62 17.33
N LEU A 134 -6.36 -12.32 16.90
CA LEU A 134 -7.44 -12.01 17.83
C LEU A 134 -7.77 -13.20 18.74
N GLU A 135 -7.79 -14.42 18.19
CA GLU A 135 -7.95 -15.65 18.97
C GLU A 135 -6.85 -15.80 20.03
N LEU A 136 -5.59 -15.48 19.71
CA LEU A 136 -4.50 -15.48 20.70
C LEU A 136 -4.76 -14.50 21.85
N PHE A 137 -5.26 -13.29 21.57
CA PHE A 137 -5.61 -12.33 22.62
C PHE A 137 -6.84 -12.75 23.43
N GLN A 138 -7.84 -13.38 22.79
CA GLN A 138 -9.05 -13.86 23.47
C GLN A 138 -8.75 -15.03 24.40
N THR A 139 -7.87 -15.94 23.98
CA THR A 139 -7.44 -17.11 24.77
C THR A 139 -6.37 -16.79 25.81
N GLY A 140 -5.81 -15.57 25.79
CA GLY A 140 -4.72 -15.16 26.67
C GLY A 140 -3.41 -15.91 26.38
N ALA A 141 -3.20 -16.33 25.13
CA ALA A 141 -2.05 -17.12 24.75
C ALA A 141 -0.74 -16.36 25.04
N PRO A 142 0.27 -17.04 25.62
CA PRO A 142 1.59 -16.42 25.82
C PRO A 142 2.18 -16.08 24.45
N GLY A 143 2.67 -14.84 24.29
CA GLY A 143 3.25 -14.36 23.03
C GLY A 143 2.27 -13.63 22.10
N ALA A 144 0.99 -13.50 22.42
CA ALA A 144 0.02 -12.74 21.61
C ALA A 144 0.49 -11.30 21.31
N ALA A 145 1.07 -10.62 22.31
CA ALA A 145 1.63 -9.29 22.15
C ALA A 145 2.84 -9.26 21.21
N GLU A 146 3.72 -10.26 21.26
CA GLU A 146 4.89 -10.34 20.38
C GLU A 146 4.45 -10.52 18.92
N VAL A 147 3.50 -11.44 18.68
CA VAL A 147 2.88 -11.65 17.36
C VAL A 147 2.27 -10.36 16.84
N PHE A 148 1.49 -9.65 17.67
CA PHE A 148 0.89 -8.36 17.30
C PHE A 148 1.93 -7.34 16.86
N VAL A 149 3.00 -7.16 17.65
CA VAL A 149 4.08 -6.22 17.31
C VAL A 149 4.74 -6.61 15.98
N ARG A 150 5.03 -7.89 15.75
CA ARG A 150 5.67 -8.35 14.50
C ARG A 150 4.79 -8.10 13.27
N LEU A 151 3.48 -8.30 13.40
CA LEU A 151 2.53 -8.06 12.31
C LEU A 151 2.35 -6.57 12.01
N PHE A 152 2.22 -5.73 13.05
CA PHE A 152 1.72 -4.36 12.88
C PHE A 152 2.75 -3.25 13.14
N ALA A 153 3.97 -3.52 13.62
CA ALA A 153 4.92 -2.45 13.97
C ALA A 153 5.24 -1.49 12.84
N ARG A 154 5.41 -2.01 11.62
CA ARG A 154 5.66 -1.16 10.45
C ARG A 154 4.46 -0.24 10.16
N ASP A 155 3.25 -0.77 10.24
CA ASP A 155 2.03 -0.04 9.94
C ASP A 155 1.71 0.99 11.01
N ILE A 156 1.80 0.61 12.28
CA ILE A 156 1.58 1.51 13.42
C ILE A 156 2.56 2.67 13.34
N ARG A 157 3.85 2.41 13.09
CA ARG A 157 4.84 3.47 12.89
C ARG A 157 4.45 4.41 11.75
N LEU A 158 3.98 3.88 10.62
CA LEU A 158 3.53 4.68 9.49
C LEU A 158 2.31 5.54 9.85
N TRP A 159 1.32 4.98 10.55
CA TRP A 159 0.12 5.70 10.97
C TRP A 159 0.44 6.81 11.96
N VAL A 160 1.26 6.51 12.98
CA VAL A 160 1.71 7.49 13.98
C VAL A 160 2.53 8.60 13.34
N ALA A 161 3.45 8.28 12.43
CA ALA A 161 4.24 9.27 11.71
C ALA A 161 3.38 10.20 10.85
N ARG A 162 2.31 9.68 10.23
CA ARG A 162 1.34 10.47 9.45
C ARG A 162 0.45 11.35 10.33
N ALA A 163 0.04 10.85 11.49
CA ALA A 163 -0.75 11.62 12.46
C ALA A 163 0.08 12.69 13.20
N THR A 164 1.41 12.56 13.19
CA THR A 164 2.31 13.48 13.89
C THR A 164 2.63 14.72 13.04
N PRO A 165 2.38 15.94 13.56
CA PRO A 165 2.76 17.19 12.89
C PRO A 165 4.25 17.26 12.58
N ALA A 166 4.63 17.93 11.49
CA ALA A 166 6.01 17.99 11.02
C ALA A 166 7.00 18.47 12.09
N GLN A 167 6.63 19.48 12.89
CA GLN A 167 7.45 20.01 13.96
C GLN A 167 7.70 19.04 15.13
N ALA A 168 6.87 18.02 15.29
CA ALA A 168 6.96 17.04 16.38
C ALA A 168 7.51 15.68 15.91
N ARG A 169 8.04 15.59 14.67
CA ARG A 169 8.49 14.31 14.10
C ARG A 169 9.71 13.71 14.79
N ALA A 170 10.50 14.52 15.51
CA ALA A 170 11.65 14.04 16.27
C ALA A 170 11.26 13.02 17.37
N GLY A 171 10.04 13.12 17.91
CA GLY A 171 9.51 12.22 18.95
C GLY A 171 8.56 11.13 18.44
N VAL A 172 8.59 10.78 17.14
CA VAL A 172 7.68 9.76 16.58
C VAL A 172 7.90 8.40 17.24
N ASP A 173 9.14 8.04 17.54
CA ASP A 173 9.45 6.71 18.10
C ASP A 173 8.92 6.58 19.54
N ASP A 174 9.02 7.64 20.35
CA ASP A 174 8.41 7.71 21.68
C ASP A 174 6.88 7.60 21.60
N ARG A 175 6.27 8.26 20.62
CA ARG A 175 4.81 8.17 20.39
C ARG A 175 4.39 6.78 19.94
N VAL A 176 5.18 6.12 19.09
CA VAL A 176 4.92 4.73 18.70
C VAL A 176 4.96 3.82 19.92
N GLN A 177 5.93 4.01 20.82
CA GLN A 177 5.99 3.27 22.08
C GLN A 177 4.77 3.53 22.96
N GLU A 178 4.35 4.79 23.13
CA GLU A 178 3.13 5.12 23.89
C GLU A 178 1.87 4.48 23.27
N VAL A 179 1.76 4.47 21.94
CA VAL A 179 0.65 3.82 21.25
C VAL A 179 0.65 2.31 21.49
N PHE A 180 1.81 1.65 21.46
CA PHE A 180 1.91 0.23 21.80
C PHE A 180 1.53 -0.05 23.25
N VAL A 181 1.99 0.77 24.19
CA VAL A 181 1.60 0.66 25.61
C VAL A 181 0.08 0.82 25.73
N GLY A 182 -0.52 1.80 25.05
CA GLY A 182 -1.96 2.01 25.06
C GLY A 182 -2.76 0.85 24.43
N LEU A 183 -2.25 0.23 23.37
CA LEU A 183 -2.92 -0.90 22.71
C LEU A 183 -2.84 -2.19 23.54
N LEU A 184 -1.73 -2.41 24.25
CA LEU A 184 -1.46 -3.62 25.02
C LEU A 184 -1.83 -3.48 26.51
N ALA A 185 -2.18 -2.27 26.98
CA ALA A 185 -2.70 -2.04 28.32
C ALA A 185 -3.96 -2.87 28.60
N GLU A 186 -4.21 -3.15 29.88
CA GLU A 186 -5.39 -3.90 30.34
C GLU A 186 -5.59 -5.22 29.58
N SER A 187 -4.50 -5.98 29.39
CA SER A 187 -4.52 -7.24 28.63
C SER A 187 -5.09 -7.07 27.21
N ALA A 188 -4.67 -5.99 26.54
CA ALA A 188 -5.11 -5.61 25.21
C ALA A 188 -6.65 -5.44 25.07
N ARG A 189 -7.30 -4.86 26.09
CA ARG A 189 -8.75 -4.61 26.10
C ARG A 189 -9.25 -3.95 24.81
N ARG A 190 -8.53 -2.95 24.29
CA ARG A 190 -8.89 -2.25 23.04
C ARG A 190 -8.85 -3.16 21.82
N ILE A 191 -7.89 -4.07 21.72
CA ILE A 191 -7.81 -5.02 20.60
C ILE A 191 -8.96 -6.03 20.72
N ARG A 192 -9.24 -6.51 21.93
CA ARG A 192 -10.33 -7.47 22.21
C ARG A 192 -11.73 -6.88 22.04
N ALA A 193 -11.88 -5.56 22.15
CA ALA A 193 -13.13 -4.85 21.92
C ALA A 193 -13.53 -4.78 20.43
N TYR A 194 -12.67 -5.23 19.52
CA TYR A 194 -12.96 -5.28 18.09
C TYR A 194 -14.15 -6.22 17.80
N ALA A 195 -15.23 -5.64 17.27
CA ALA A 195 -16.51 -6.33 17.05
C ALA A 195 -16.64 -7.05 15.68
N GLY A 196 -15.64 -6.97 14.80
CA GLY A 196 -15.69 -7.65 13.50
C GLY A 196 -16.40 -6.90 12.36
N SER A 197 -16.86 -5.66 12.55
CA SER A 197 -17.66 -4.94 11.56
C SER A 197 -16.89 -4.39 10.35
N ALA A 198 -15.57 -4.19 10.47
CA ALA A 198 -14.70 -3.66 9.41
C ALA A 198 -13.31 -4.29 9.53
N PRO A 199 -12.46 -4.37 8.49
CA PRO A 199 -11.15 -5.02 8.59
C PRO A 199 -10.34 -4.57 9.82
N LEU A 200 -9.75 -5.51 10.56
CA LEU A 200 -9.04 -5.23 11.81
C LEU A 200 -7.99 -4.12 11.66
N ARG A 201 -7.28 -4.10 10.53
CA ARG A 201 -6.27 -3.09 10.22
C ARG A 201 -6.83 -1.67 10.14
N ALA A 202 -8.07 -1.51 9.63
CA ALA A 202 -8.76 -0.21 9.61
C ALA A 202 -9.15 0.23 11.02
N TYR A 203 -9.68 -0.70 11.82
CA TYR A 203 -9.96 -0.46 13.25
C TYR A 203 -8.70 -0.03 14.00
N LEU A 204 -7.61 -0.82 13.90
CA LEU A 204 -6.35 -0.53 14.57
C LEU A 204 -5.77 0.81 14.13
N ARG A 205 -5.85 1.15 12.84
CA ARG A 205 -5.40 2.47 12.35
C ARG A 205 -6.11 3.60 13.09
N ARG A 206 -7.44 3.53 13.24
CA ARG A 206 -8.23 4.54 13.96
C ARG A 206 -7.77 4.67 15.41
N VAL A 207 -7.67 3.54 16.12
CA VAL A 207 -7.23 3.51 17.52
C VAL A 207 -5.81 4.07 17.66
N CYS A 208 -4.88 3.70 16.78
CA CYS A 208 -3.50 4.19 16.80
C CYS A 208 -3.41 5.71 16.57
N VAL A 209 -4.19 6.25 15.62
CA VAL A 209 -4.23 7.68 15.34
C VAL A 209 -4.76 8.45 16.56
N ASN A 210 -5.84 7.96 17.18
CA ASN A 210 -6.41 8.57 18.38
C ASN A 210 -5.42 8.58 19.55
N LEU A 211 -4.77 7.44 19.82
CA LEU A 211 -3.73 7.33 20.85
C LEU A 211 -2.53 8.26 20.58
N ALA A 212 -2.13 8.41 19.31
CA ALA A 212 -1.04 9.31 18.93
C ALA A 212 -1.40 10.79 19.12
N ILE A 213 -2.65 11.18 18.80
CA ILE A 213 -3.16 12.54 19.03
C ILE A 213 -3.22 12.83 20.52
N GLU A 214 -3.73 11.90 21.32
CA GLU A 214 -3.82 12.04 22.78
C GLU A 214 -2.42 12.18 23.41
N ALA A 215 -1.46 11.35 22.98
CA ALA A 215 -0.05 11.47 23.38
C ALA A 215 0.51 12.87 23.09
N GLY A 216 0.30 13.37 21.87
CA GLY A 216 0.72 14.72 21.49
C GLY A 216 0.04 15.82 22.31
N ARG A 217 -1.24 15.67 22.67
CA ARG A 217 -1.96 16.62 23.54
C ARG A 217 -1.40 16.61 24.97
N ARG A 218 -1.08 15.44 25.52
CA ARG A 218 -0.46 15.31 26.86
C ARG A 218 0.93 15.96 26.90
N GLU A 219 1.72 15.78 25.85
CA GLU A 219 3.03 16.42 25.71
C GLU A 219 2.91 17.95 25.65
N GLN A 220 2.02 18.48 24.82
CA GLN A 220 1.77 19.93 24.72
C GLN A 220 1.19 20.53 25.99
N GLY A 221 0.28 19.83 26.67
CA GLY A 221 -0.28 20.27 27.95
C GLY A 221 0.74 20.33 29.08
N ARG A 222 1.79 19.49 29.03
CA ARG A 222 2.95 19.55 29.94
C ARG A 222 3.85 20.73 29.62
N VAL A 223 4.04 21.05 28.34
CA VAL A 223 4.75 22.24 27.88
C VAL A 223 3.83 23.46 27.99
N ARG A 224 3.44 23.85 29.21
CA ARG A 224 2.94 25.20 29.43
C ARG A 224 4.13 26.16 29.21
N PRO A 225 4.12 26.99 28.16
CA PRO A 225 5.22 27.90 27.90
C PRO A 225 5.19 28.95 29.01
N GLY A 226 6.21 28.94 29.87
CA GLY A 226 6.45 30.00 30.84
C GLY A 226 5.24 30.27 31.74
N ALA A 227 5.02 29.41 32.74
CA ALA A 227 4.73 29.98 34.05
C ALA A 227 5.91 30.90 34.37
N ASP A 228 5.78 32.18 34.01
CA ASP A 228 6.69 33.24 34.39
C ASP A 228 6.80 33.17 35.93
N PRO A 229 7.96 32.78 36.50
CA PRO A 229 8.08 32.61 37.95
C PRO A 229 7.81 33.92 38.70
N ALA A 230 7.78 35.07 38.00
CA ALA A 230 7.48 36.39 38.54
C ALA A 230 5.97 36.71 38.64
N ARG A 231 5.06 35.92 38.07
CA ARG A 231 3.61 36.06 38.27
C ARG A 231 3.06 34.95 39.17
N SER A 232 3.62 34.83 40.37
CA SER A 232 3.08 34.02 41.47
C SER A 232 1.87 34.70 42.14
N GLY A 233 0.86 35.08 41.34
CA GLY A 233 -0.48 35.26 41.87
C GLY A 233 -1.03 33.88 42.17
N ARG A 234 -0.99 33.47 43.46
CA ARG A 234 -1.48 32.18 43.96
C ARG A 234 -2.73 31.71 43.18
N PRO A 235 -2.68 30.57 42.49
CA PRO A 235 -3.89 29.97 41.95
C PRO A 235 -4.83 29.70 43.13
N ARG A 236 -6.02 30.29 43.09
CA ARG A 236 -7.09 30.00 44.05
C ARG A 236 -7.44 28.53 43.85
N LEU A 237 -7.13 27.70 44.84
CA LEU A 237 -7.66 26.34 44.93
C LEU A 237 -9.18 26.46 44.92
N VAL A 238 -9.80 26.09 43.80
CA VAL A 238 -11.21 25.76 43.78
C VAL A 238 -11.27 24.34 44.34
N SER A 239 -11.72 24.22 45.58
CA SER A 239 -12.06 22.93 46.19
C SER A 239 -13.22 22.36 45.37
N ILE A 240 -12.90 21.36 44.55
CA ILE A 240 -13.89 20.49 43.95
C ILE A 240 -14.23 19.45 45.04
N ASP A 241 -15.01 19.89 46.03
CA ASP A 241 -15.82 18.98 46.84
C ASP A 241 -17.04 18.63 45.97
N VAL A 242 -16.80 17.84 44.92
CA VAL A 242 -17.87 17.17 44.19
C VAL A 242 -17.78 15.73 44.65
N GLU A 243 -18.76 15.36 45.45
CA GLU A 243 -18.99 14.03 45.98
C GLU A 243 -18.83 12.97 44.87
N ASP A 244 -18.28 11.82 45.26
CA ASP A 244 -18.02 10.62 44.45
C ASP A 244 -19.29 10.12 43.72
N ASP A 245 -19.70 10.83 42.68
CA ASP A 245 -20.55 10.28 41.64
C ASP A 245 -19.61 9.54 40.69
N PRO A 246 -19.65 8.18 40.62
CA PRO A 246 -18.81 7.42 39.72
C PRO A 246 -19.18 7.85 38.31
N LEU A 247 -18.40 8.78 37.76
CA LEU A 247 -18.57 9.32 36.41
C LEU A 247 -18.81 8.16 35.48
N GLU A 248 -20.06 8.06 35.04
CA GLU A 248 -20.54 7.12 34.06
C GLU A 248 -19.64 7.33 32.84
N LEU A 249 -18.68 6.42 32.65
CA LEU A 249 -17.70 6.47 31.58
C LEU A 249 -18.52 6.60 30.30
N THR A 250 -18.47 7.79 29.70
CA THR A 250 -19.06 8.07 28.39
C THR A 250 -18.77 6.89 27.49
N ASP A 251 -19.82 6.30 26.93
CA ASP A 251 -19.74 5.15 26.05
C ASP A 251 -18.67 5.41 24.98
N ASP A 252 -17.48 4.83 25.18
CA ASP A 252 -16.34 4.85 24.24
C ASP A 252 -16.64 4.02 22.99
N GLY A 253 -17.89 3.59 22.80
CA GLY A 253 -18.42 3.10 21.56
C GLY A 253 -18.09 4.06 20.41
N PRO A 254 -17.86 3.53 19.19
CA PRO A 254 -17.61 4.38 18.05
C PRO A 254 -18.81 5.30 17.87
N ASP A 255 -18.59 6.60 18.10
CA ASP A 255 -19.56 7.65 17.81
C ASP A 255 -20.16 7.37 16.42
N GLY A 256 -21.49 7.24 16.36
CA GLY A 256 -22.20 6.92 15.13
C GLY A 256 -21.87 7.93 14.02
N GLU A 257 -21.60 9.18 14.39
CA GLU A 257 -21.13 10.22 13.47
C GLU A 257 -19.76 9.88 12.87
N GLN A 258 -18.80 9.44 13.68
CA GLN A 258 -17.48 9.06 13.21
C GLN A 258 -17.50 7.81 12.31
N ALA A 259 -18.39 6.84 12.58
CA ALA A 259 -18.55 5.68 11.72
C ALA A 259 -19.09 6.05 10.32
N LEU A 260 -19.96 7.06 10.24
CA LEU A 260 -20.47 7.59 8.98
C LEU A 260 -19.37 8.32 8.19
N ILE A 261 -18.61 9.21 8.84
CA ILE A 261 -17.48 9.93 8.22
C ILE A 261 -16.46 8.96 7.62
N ASP A 262 -16.09 7.90 8.35
CA ASP A 262 -15.13 6.92 7.86
C ASP A 262 -15.65 6.12 6.65
N THR A 263 -16.96 5.84 6.62
CA THR A 263 -17.60 5.17 5.48
C THR A 263 -17.61 6.08 4.26
N GLU A 264 -17.93 7.36 4.46
CA GLU A 264 -17.88 8.38 3.40
C GLU A 264 -16.46 8.56 2.86
N ASP A 265 -15.44 8.61 3.72
CA ASP A 265 -14.04 8.71 3.32
C ASP A 265 -13.58 7.49 2.50
N LEU A 266 -13.96 6.28 2.92
CA LEU A 266 -13.64 5.05 2.17
C LEU A 266 -14.32 5.03 0.80
N LEU A 267 -15.59 5.44 0.73
CA LEU A 267 -16.32 5.55 -0.54
C LEU A 267 -15.74 6.64 -1.44
N ALA A 268 -15.34 7.78 -0.87
CA ALA A 268 -14.72 8.88 -1.60
C ALA A 268 -13.36 8.48 -2.18
N GLU A 269 -12.55 7.73 -1.42
CA GLU A 269 -11.25 7.24 -1.91
C GLU A 269 -11.41 6.16 -2.98
N ALA A 270 -12.36 5.23 -2.82
CA ALA A 270 -12.70 4.24 -3.84
C ALA A 270 -13.17 4.92 -5.15
N ALA A 271 -14.05 5.92 -5.04
CA ALA A 271 -14.52 6.70 -6.19
C ALA A 271 -13.38 7.46 -6.87
N ARG A 272 -12.48 8.07 -6.10
CA ARG A 272 -11.29 8.76 -6.63
C ARG A 272 -10.37 7.79 -7.38
N LEU A 273 -10.14 6.60 -6.83
CA LEU A 273 -9.29 5.58 -7.47
C LEU A 273 -9.89 5.07 -8.78
N GLU A 274 -11.20 4.82 -8.82
CA GLU A 274 -11.90 4.44 -10.06
C GLU A 274 -11.89 5.58 -11.10
N ALA A 275 -12.03 6.84 -10.67
CA ALA A 275 -11.90 8.00 -11.55
C ALA A 275 -10.49 8.09 -12.18
N VAL A 276 -9.43 7.82 -11.39
CA VAL A 276 -8.05 7.77 -11.90
C VAL A 276 -7.88 6.64 -12.92
N LYS A 277 -8.38 5.44 -12.63
CA LYS A 277 -8.33 4.30 -13.56
C LYS A 277 -9.06 4.62 -14.87
N ALA A 278 -10.27 5.16 -14.80
CA ALA A 278 -11.05 5.53 -15.98
C ALA A 278 -10.34 6.61 -16.80
N ALA A 279 -9.75 7.63 -16.15
CA ALA A 279 -9.00 8.68 -16.82
C ALA A 279 -7.75 8.13 -17.52
N LEU A 280 -7.00 7.21 -16.89
CA LEU A 280 -5.86 6.52 -17.51
C LEU A 280 -6.28 5.63 -18.67
N ALA A 281 -7.43 4.95 -18.57
CA ALA A 281 -7.97 4.08 -19.62
C ALA A 281 -8.36 4.86 -20.88
N ALA A 282 -8.78 6.11 -20.73
CA ALA A 282 -9.11 7.02 -21.84
C ALA A 282 -7.89 7.59 -22.57
N LEU A 283 -6.68 7.48 -22.00
CA LEU A 283 -5.46 7.97 -22.64
C LEU A 283 -5.01 7.05 -23.79
N PRO A 284 -4.38 7.60 -24.86
CA PRO A 284 -3.73 6.79 -25.88
C PRO A 284 -2.73 5.79 -25.28
N THR A 285 -2.62 4.60 -25.87
CA THR A 285 -1.77 3.50 -25.38
C THR A 285 -0.33 3.94 -25.14
N ASP A 286 0.24 4.73 -26.05
CA ASP A 286 1.60 5.27 -25.94
C ASP A 286 1.77 6.19 -24.72
N ALA A 287 0.81 7.08 -24.47
CA ALA A 287 0.86 8.00 -23.35
C ALA A 287 0.75 7.26 -22.00
N ARG A 288 -0.10 6.22 -21.96
CA ARG A 288 -0.27 5.36 -20.79
C ARG A 288 1.02 4.63 -20.44
N ARG A 289 1.72 4.09 -21.44
CA ARG A 289 3.04 3.46 -21.26
C ARG A 289 4.07 4.42 -20.67
N VAL A 290 4.17 5.64 -21.21
CA VAL A 290 5.08 6.66 -20.69
C VAL A 290 4.77 7.00 -19.22
N LEU A 291 3.48 7.13 -18.85
CA LEU A 291 3.07 7.40 -17.47
C LEU A 291 3.37 6.23 -16.52
N VAL A 292 3.09 4.99 -16.93
CA VAL A 292 3.40 3.78 -16.14
C VAL A 292 4.91 3.68 -15.90
N ALA A 293 5.71 3.81 -16.96
CA ALA A 293 7.17 3.78 -16.84
C ALA A 293 7.71 4.88 -15.90
N ARG A 294 7.07 6.04 -15.85
CA ARG A 294 7.48 7.13 -14.97
C ARG A 294 7.08 6.93 -13.52
N PHE A 295 5.82 6.59 -13.25
CA PHE A 295 5.24 6.63 -11.91
C PHE A 295 5.15 5.27 -11.21
N VAL A 296 5.11 4.18 -11.98
CA VAL A 296 5.08 2.81 -11.43
C VAL A 296 6.49 2.23 -11.42
N ASP A 297 7.21 2.32 -12.54
CA ASP A 297 8.58 1.79 -12.64
C ASP A 297 9.66 2.75 -12.09
N GLY A 298 9.32 4.03 -11.92
CA GLY A 298 10.26 5.04 -11.43
C GLY A 298 11.35 5.47 -12.41
N ARG A 299 11.21 5.18 -13.71
CA ARG A 299 12.22 5.51 -14.73
C ARG A 299 12.34 7.01 -14.97
N LYS A 300 13.54 7.44 -15.35
CA LYS A 300 13.79 8.84 -15.76
C LYS A 300 13.34 9.07 -17.20
N PRO A 301 12.91 10.28 -17.58
CA PRO A 301 12.47 10.58 -18.95
C PRO A 301 13.48 10.21 -20.05
N ARG A 302 14.79 10.32 -19.75
CA ARG A 302 15.85 9.88 -20.68
C ARG A 302 15.86 8.36 -20.90
N GLU A 303 15.69 7.59 -19.83
CA GLU A 303 15.61 6.11 -19.89
C GLU A 303 14.35 5.69 -20.65
N ILE A 304 13.23 6.41 -20.47
CA ILE A 304 11.97 6.18 -21.21
C ILE A 304 12.11 6.58 -22.69
N ALA A 305 12.88 7.62 -23.01
CA ALA A 305 13.11 8.03 -24.39
C ALA A 305 13.93 6.99 -25.16
N GLU A 306 15.03 6.54 -24.56
CA GLU A 306 15.89 5.48 -25.07
C GLU A 306 15.11 4.18 -25.27
N ALA A 307 14.30 3.81 -24.28
CA ALA A 307 13.41 2.68 -24.31
C ALA A 307 12.46 2.62 -25.50
N GLU A 308 11.87 3.76 -25.78
CA GLU A 308 10.77 3.91 -26.72
C GLU A 308 11.26 4.30 -28.11
N GLY A 309 12.58 4.46 -28.29
CA GLY A 309 13.17 4.96 -29.52
C GLY A 309 12.69 6.36 -29.88
N ARG A 310 12.44 7.22 -28.88
CA ARG A 310 11.90 8.59 -29.05
C ARG A 310 12.87 9.65 -28.52
N ASP A 311 12.67 10.88 -28.95
CA ASP A 311 13.40 12.02 -28.40
C ASP A 311 12.95 12.32 -26.95
N VAL A 312 13.89 12.70 -26.09
CA VAL A 312 13.62 13.00 -24.67
C VAL A 312 12.61 14.15 -24.53
N LYS A 313 12.66 15.15 -25.42
CA LYS A 313 11.73 16.28 -25.43
C LYS A 313 10.30 15.83 -25.72
N ASP A 314 10.12 14.81 -26.55
CA ASP A 314 8.80 14.26 -26.85
C ASP A 314 8.23 13.49 -25.65
N ILE A 315 9.06 12.77 -24.89
CA ILE A 315 8.65 12.17 -23.62
C ILE A 315 8.16 13.22 -22.62
N TYR A 316 8.89 14.33 -22.47
CA TYR A 316 8.46 15.43 -21.61
C TYR A 316 7.12 16.03 -22.06
N ARG A 317 6.94 16.26 -23.36
CA ARG A 317 5.67 16.76 -23.92
C ARG A 317 4.50 15.80 -23.65
N ILE A 318 4.73 14.50 -23.79
CA ILE A 318 3.73 13.48 -23.46
C ILE A 318 3.39 13.54 -21.98
N LEU A 319 4.38 13.56 -21.09
CA LEU A 319 4.15 13.62 -19.64
C LEU A 319 3.38 14.89 -19.25
N GLU A 320 3.83 16.07 -19.70
CA GLU A 320 3.20 17.35 -19.37
C GLU A 320 1.75 17.42 -19.84
N ARG A 321 1.50 17.13 -21.13
CA ARG A 321 0.16 17.16 -21.71
C ARG A 321 -0.79 16.20 -21.00
N ASN A 322 -0.37 14.97 -20.75
CA ASN A 322 -1.26 13.96 -20.17
C ASN A 322 -1.44 14.16 -18.66
N LEU A 323 -0.44 14.67 -17.93
CA LEU A 323 -0.63 15.05 -16.52
C LEU A 323 -1.58 16.24 -16.38
N ALA A 324 -1.49 17.23 -17.26
CA ALA A 324 -2.45 18.34 -17.30
C ALA A 324 -3.87 17.82 -17.58
N GLN A 325 -4.02 16.90 -18.55
CA GLN A 325 -5.30 16.26 -18.85
C GLN A 325 -5.86 15.46 -17.66
N LEU A 326 -5.03 14.65 -17.00
CA LEU A 326 -5.43 13.90 -15.81
C LEU A 326 -5.86 14.83 -14.67
N LYS A 327 -5.13 15.94 -14.45
CA LYS A 327 -5.48 16.94 -13.43
C LYS A 327 -6.87 17.55 -13.69
N VAL A 328 -7.17 17.89 -14.94
CA VAL A 328 -8.48 18.42 -15.34
C VAL A 328 -9.58 17.36 -15.16
N SER A 329 -9.37 16.13 -15.60
CA SER A 329 -10.34 15.04 -15.47
C SER A 329 -10.66 14.67 -14.01
N LEU A 330 -9.70 14.87 -13.09
CA LEU A 330 -9.86 14.61 -11.66
C LEU A 330 -10.41 15.82 -10.89
N GLY A 331 -10.88 16.87 -11.58
CA GLY A 331 -11.47 18.06 -10.95
C GLY A 331 -10.44 19.03 -10.35
N GLY A 332 -9.14 18.85 -10.62
CA GLY A 332 -8.11 19.81 -10.25
C GLY A 332 -8.19 21.05 -11.13
N ARG A 333 -8.24 22.24 -10.54
CA ARG A 333 -8.17 23.49 -11.31
C ARG A 333 -6.85 23.54 -12.09
N PRO A 334 -6.86 23.86 -13.40
CA PRO A 334 -5.63 24.05 -14.16
C PRO A 334 -4.83 25.20 -13.53
N SER A 335 -3.53 24.96 -13.36
CA SER A 335 -2.55 25.92 -12.83
C SER A 335 -1.86 26.62 -13.97
#